data_AF-A0AA37SR77-F1
#
_entry.id   AF-A0AA37SR77-F1
#
_cell.length_a   1.000
_cell.length_b   1.000
_cell.length_c   1.000
_cell.angle_alpha   90.00
_cell.angle_beta   90.00
_cell.angle_gamma   90.00
#
_symmetry.space_group_name_H-M   'P 1'
#
loop_
_entity.id
_entity.type
_entity.pdbx_description
1 polymer ?
#
loop_
_entity_poly.entity_id
_entity_poly.type
_entity_poly.pdbx_seq_one_letter_code
_entity_poly.pdbx_strand_id
1 'polypeptide(L)'
;MKFHPSIFLILCAFILSCQPNTKDSVSHEKVIENGYEVIQELLIDAEAGSTITIPEGLYKINRSISLDGIPGVSIKGAGKNETILSFLGQTSGAEGLRITADSITLDGFTVADAKGDAIKLQDCKGVTLTNVKTTWTQGAKSTNGAYGFYPVQCEDVVIDNCEAAYASDAGIYVGQSKNVIVKNSYAHHNVAGIEIENCINSEVYDNVAENNTGGLLVFDLPDLELVNGHTCKLYNNKIINNNLKNFASEGNMVAIIPPGSGVILLAAKKVEVYNNEILDHKTMGIGITSFHFTELPWKDQRYDPFTYDISIHHNTIERRSALPDVTKKFGQMVNLLFPGKPQDILYDGILREGNASDNPMNICIKDNIVDDIRFANVDAANDFDNVNKSLEPYDCI
;
A
#
# COMPACT_ATOMS: atom_id res chain seq x y z
N MET A 1 6.94 -50.73 -59.14
CA MET A 1 6.57 -51.37 -57.86
C MET A 1 6.29 -50.25 -56.86
N LYS A 2 5.02 -49.85 -56.66
CA LYS A 2 4.21 -50.26 -55.49
C LYS A 2 5.04 -50.37 -54.20
N PHE A 3 4.97 -49.38 -53.31
CA PHE A 3 4.22 -49.47 -52.06
C PHE A 3 4.11 -48.09 -51.39
N HIS A 4 2.99 -47.91 -50.71
CA HIS A 4 2.43 -46.70 -50.13
C HIS A 4 2.92 -46.49 -48.66
N PRO A 5 2.57 -45.36 -48.02
CA PRO A 5 3.28 -44.76 -46.89
C PRO A 5 2.91 -45.39 -45.54
N SER A 6 3.73 -45.17 -44.52
CA SER A 6 3.34 -45.38 -43.12
C SER A 6 3.59 -44.09 -42.35
N ILE A 7 2.48 -43.35 -42.22
CA ILE A 7 2.28 -42.22 -41.33
C ILE A 7 2.34 -42.76 -39.90
N PHE A 8 3.35 -42.34 -39.13
CA PHE A 8 3.40 -42.62 -37.70
C PHE A 8 2.60 -41.52 -36.99
N LEU A 9 1.36 -41.85 -36.64
CA LEU A 9 0.44 -41.02 -35.87
C LEU A 9 0.89 -41.10 -34.40
N ILE A 10 1.63 -40.11 -33.90
CA ILE A 10 1.90 -39.99 -32.46
C ILE A 10 0.66 -39.36 -31.81
N LEU A 11 -0.08 -40.22 -31.13
CA LEU A 11 -1.23 -39.89 -30.30
C LEU A 11 -0.72 -39.24 -29.01
N CYS A 12 -0.54 -37.92 -28.99
CA CYS A 12 -0.34 -37.18 -27.74
C CYS A 12 -1.67 -37.15 -26.99
N ALA A 13 -1.79 -38.02 -25.99
CA ALA A 13 -2.86 -37.97 -25.00
C ALA A 13 -2.76 -36.64 -24.23
N PHE A 14 -3.75 -35.76 -24.43
CA PHE A 14 -3.99 -34.62 -23.56
C PHE A 14 -4.33 -35.15 -22.17
N ILE A 15 -3.36 -35.10 -21.25
CA ILE A 15 -3.63 -35.21 -19.83
C ILE A 15 -4.20 -33.83 -19.44
N LEU A 16 -5.52 -33.77 -19.25
CA LEU A 16 -6.15 -32.67 -18.54
C LEU A 16 -5.56 -32.61 -17.12
N SER A 17 -4.59 -31.73 -16.93
CA SER A 17 -4.18 -31.28 -15.62
C SER A 17 -5.31 -30.44 -15.03
N CYS A 18 -6.20 -31.07 -14.27
CA CYS A 18 -7.08 -30.40 -13.34
C CYS A 18 -6.20 -29.65 -12.31
N GLN A 19 -6.06 -28.34 -12.48
CA GLN A 19 -5.68 -27.49 -11.35
C GLN A 19 -6.87 -27.44 -10.38
N PRO A 20 -6.68 -27.69 -9.08
CA PRO A 20 -7.71 -27.39 -8.12
C PRO A 20 -7.85 -25.87 -8.04
N ASN A 21 -8.99 -25.35 -8.49
CA ASN A 21 -9.47 -24.04 -8.09
C ASN A 21 -9.58 -24.04 -6.56
N THR A 22 -8.62 -23.46 -5.86
CA THR A 22 -8.84 -22.95 -4.50
C THR A 22 -9.59 -21.63 -4.65
N LYS A 23 -10.87 -21.72 -4.99
CA LYS A 23 -11.81 -20.72 -4.52
C LYS A 23 -12.00 -21.03 -3.05
N ASP A 24 -11.44 -20.21 -2.18
CA ASP A 24 -11.83 -20.18 -0.78
C ASP A 24 -13.29 -19.70 -0.72
N SER A 25 -14.23 -20.59 -1.05
CA SER A 25 -15.64 -20.38 -0.77
C SER A 25 -15.82 -20.73 0.70
N VAL A 26 -15.69 -19.73 1.56
CA VAL A 26 -16.21 -19.83 2.92
C VAL A 26 -17.73 -19.95 2.78
N SER A 27 -18.26 -21.16 2.94
CA SER A 27 -19.70 -21.35 3.08
C SER A 27 -20.09 -20.87 4.46
N HIS A 28 -20.60 -19.65 4.58
CA HIS A 28 -21.23 -19.23 5.83
C HIS A 28 -22.54 -19.97 5.98
N GLU A 29 -22.65 -20.82 7.02
CA GLU A 29 -23.89 -21.51 7.35
C GLU A 29 -25.00 -20.52 7.77
N LYS A 30 -24.63 -19.30 8.18
CA LYS A 30 -25.53 -18.24 8.63
C LYS A 30 -25.38 -16.98 7.76
N VAL A 31 -26.40 -16.70 6.96
CA VAL A 31 -26.53 -15.48 6.15
C VAL A 31 -27.59 -14.57 6.79
N ILE A 32 -27.24 -13.31 7.01
CA ILE A 32 -28.11 -12.27 7.57
C ILE A 32 -28.44 -11.29 6.44
N GLU A 33 -29.64 -11.41 5.87
CA GLU A 33 -30.06 -10.60 4.70
C GLU A 33 -30.26 -9.11 5.04
N ASN A 34 -30.71 -8.81 6.25
CA ASN A 34 -30.92 -7.45 6.77
C ASN A 34 -29.73 -6.98 7.61
N GLY A 35 -28.50 -7.20 7.12
CA GLY A 35 -27.29 -6.92 7.87
C GLY A 35 -27.09 -5.44 8.21
N TYR A 36 -27.54 -4.54 7.32
CA TYR A 36 -27.49 -3.10 7.61
C TYR A 36 -28.30 -2.75 8.85
N GLU A 37 -29.57 -3.15 8.90
CA GLU A 37 -30.46 -2.85 10.03
C GLU A 37 -29.89 -3.39 11.33
N VAL A 38 -29.43 -4.65 11.33
CA VAL A 38 -28.87 -5.30 12.52
C VAL A 38 -27.64 -4.57 13.05
N ILE A 39 -26.68 -4.23 12.18
CA ILE A 39 -25.42 -3.62 12.62
C ILE A 39 -25.61 -2.14 12.97
N GLN A 40 -26.38 -1.40 12.17
CA GLN A 40 -26.59 0.03 12.41
C GLN A 40 -27.41 0.28 13.67
N GLU A 41 -28.41 -0.55 13.99
CA GLU A 41 -29.19 -0.45 15.23
C GLU A 41 -28.28 -0.63 16.46
N LEU A 42 -27.40 -1.65 16.45
CA LEU A 42 -26.41 -1.85 17.53
C LEU A 42 -25.48 -0.64 17.73
N LEU A 43 -25.14 0.06 16.65
CA LEU A 43 -24.29 1.26 16.72
C LEU A 43 -25.04 2.51 17.16
N ILE A 44 -26.33 2.63 16.83
CA ILE A 44 -27.19 3.72 17.29
C ILE A 44 -27.41 3.62 18.80
N ASP A 45 -27.58 2.41 19.31
CA ASP A 45 -27.80 2.15 20.74
C ASP A 45 -26.51 2.10 21.56
N ALA A 46 -25.35 2.33 20.92
CA ALA A 46 -24.06 2.28 21.57
C ALA A 46 -23.89 3.42 22.59
N GLU A 47 -23.46 3.05 23.79
CA GLU A 47 -23.05 4.01 24.82
C GLU A 47 -21.53 4.19 24.82
N ALA A 48 -21.05 5.30 25.36
CA ALA A 48 -19.62 5.56 25.47
C ALA A 48 -18.92 4.47 26.27
N GLY A 49 -17.80 3.95 25.75
CA GLY A 49 -17.05 2.84 26.38
C GLY A 49 -17.66 1.45 26.18
N SER A 50 -18.78 1.33 25.47
CA SER A 50 -19.45 0.03 25.28
C SER A 50 -18.71 -0.89 24.30
N THR A 51 -18.96 -2.19 24.44
CA THR A 51 -18.48 -3.19 23.48
C THR A 51 -19.66 -3.78 22.72
N ILE A 52 -19.66 -3.62 21.41
CA ILE A 52 -20.63 -4.20 20.48
C ILE A 52 -20.04 -5.50 19.96
N THR A 53 -20.69 -6.62 20.30
CA THR A 53 -20.29 -7.94 19.78
C THR A 53 -21.16 -8.31 18.59
N ILE A 54 -20.52 -8.57 17.45
CA ILE A 54 -21.14 -9.05 16.22
C ILE A 54 -20.86 -10.55 16.12
N PRO A 55 -21.88 -11.42 16.21
CA PRO A 55 -21.71 -12.86 16.08
C PRO A 55 -21.13 -13.29 14.71
N GLU A 56 -20.76 -14.57 14.62
CA GLU A 56 -20.45 -15.20 13.34
C GLU A 56 -21.62 -15.07 12.35
N GLY A 57 -21.29 -14.90 11.08
CA GLY A 57 -22.24 -14.81 9.99
C GLY A 57 -21.78 -13.92 8.84
N LEU A 58 -22.45 -14.10 7.70
CA LEU A 58 -22.35 -13.23 6.54
C LEU A 58 -23.49 -12.22 6.57
N TYR A 59 -23.17 -10.97 6.90
CA TYR A 59 -24.10 -9.85 6.95
C TYR A 59 -24.13 -9.17 5.59
N LYS A 60 -25.28 -9.18 4.92
CA LYS A 60 -25.49 -8.45 3.67
C LYS A 60 -25.89 -7.01 3.97
N ILE A 61 -25.14 -6.07 3.42
CA ILE A 61 -25.24 -4.66 3.75
C ILE A 61 -25.30 -3.86 2.46
N ASN A 62 -26.36 -3.07 2.27
CA ASN A 62 -26.61 -2.35 1.02
C ASN A 62 -26.39 -0.83 1.15
N ARG A 63 -25.89 -0.35 2.30
CA ARG A 63 -25.68 1.06 2.64
C ARG A 63 -24.47 1.20 3.56
N SER A 64 -23.79 2.34 3.55
CA SER A 64 -22.72 2.64 4.51
C SER A 64 -23.21 2.55 5.96
N ILE A 65 -22.38 1.99 6.83
CA ILE A 65 -22.58 1.97 8.28
C ILE A 65 -21.80 3.14 8.90
N SER A 66 -22.38 3.82 9.89
CA SER A 66 -21.66 4.88 10.62
C SER A 66 -21.78 4.81 12.14
N LEU A 67 -20.73 5.32 12.79
CA LEU A 67 -20.67 5.59 14.23
C LEU A 67 -20.06 6.98 14.42
N ASP A 68 -20.84 7.91 14.95
CA ASP A 68 -20.46 9.33 15.05
C ASP A 68 -20.60 9.81 16.51
N GLY A 69 -19.55 10.41 17.05
CA GLY A 69 -19.57 11.17 18.30
C GLY A 69 -19.62 10.37 19.61
N ILE A 70 -19.67 9.04 19.58
CA ILE A 70 -19.69 8.19 20.79
C ILE A 70 -18.30 7.59 21.03
N PRO A 71 -17.55 8.09 22.04
CA PRO A 71 -16.17 7.65 22.25
C PRO A 71 -16.06 6.33 23.00
N GLY A 72 -14.93 5.65 22.89
CA GLY A 72 -14.62 4.46 23.69
C GLY A 72 -15.27 3.18 23.18
N VAL A 73 -15.94 3.21 22.03
CA VAL A 73 -16.68 2.05 21.52
C VAL A 73 -15.70 1.01 20.95
N SER A 74 -15.91 -0.26 21.36
CA SER A 74 -15.25 -1.42 20.76
C SER A 74 -16.25 -2.20 19.90
N ILE A 75 -15.91 -2.45 18.64
CA ILE A 75 -16.71 -3.30 17.73
C ILE A 75 -15.93 -4.60 17.52
N LYS A 76 -16.51 -5.71 17.97
CA LYS A 76 -15.85 -7.01 18.01
C LYS A 76 -16.63 -8.07 17.25
N GLY A 77 -16.02 -8.67 16.24
CA GLY A 77 -16.55 -9.87 15.57
C GLY A 77 -16.08 -11.17 16.22
N ALA A 78 -16.56 -12.30 15.71
CA ALA A 78 -16.16 -13.64 16.12
C ALA A 78 -14.79 -14.08 15.55
N GLY A 79 -14.22 -13.29 14.64
CA GLY A 79 -12.97 -13.54 13.92
C GLY A 79 -13.10 -13.09 12.45
N LYS A 80 -11.99 -12.69 11.81
CA LYS A 80 -12.01 -12.18 10.42
C LYS A 80 -12.60 -13.17 9.40
N ASN A 81 -12.52 -14.47 9.67
CA ASN A 81 -13.09 -15.50 8.80
C ASN A 81 -14.53 -15.91 9.20
N GLU A 82 -15.02 -15.46 10.36
CA GLU A 82 -16.29 -15.88 10.94
C GLU A 82 -17.37 -14.79 10.82
N THR A 83 -17.01 -13.53 11.07
CA THR A 83 -17.90 -12.37 10.95
C THR A 83 -17.53 -11.58 9.70
N ILE A 84 -18.40 -11.58 8.69
CA ILE A 84 -18.19 -10.87 7.43
C ILE A 84 -19.30 -9.85 7.19
N LEU A 85 -18.92 -8.59 7.10
CA LEU A 85 -19.78 -7.48 6.66
C LEU A 85 -19.59 -7.31 5.15
N SER A 86 -20.51 -7.88 4.36
CA SER A 86 -20.44 -7.85 2.90
C SER A 86 -21.32 -6.74 2.33
N PHE A 87 -20.66 -5.81 1.64
CA PHE A 87 -21.27 -4.69 0.93
C PHE A 87 -21.51 -5.00 -0.55
N LEU A 88 -21.46 -6.28 -0.93
CA LEU A 88 -21.73 -6.70 -2.31
C LEU A 88 -23.14 -6.26 -2.72
N GLY A 89 -23.22 -5.34 -3.66
CA GLY A 89 -24.49 -4.73 -4.08
C GLY A 89 -24.89 -3.47 -3.30
N GLN A 90 -23.96 -2.80 -2.62
CA GLN A 90 -24.18 -1.50 -1.98
C GLN A 90 -24.84 -0.50 -2.93
N THR A 91 -25.99 0.03 -2.50
CA THR A 91 -26.84 0.95 -3.27
C THR A 91 -26.77 2.39 -2.78
N SER A 92 -26.29 2.61 -1.55
CA SER A 92 -26.24 3.93 -0.93
C SER A 92 -24.95 4.12 -0.12
N GLY A 93 -24.43 5.35 -0.12
CA GLY A 93 -23.11 5.65 0.41
C GLY A 93 -21.96 5.02 -0.41
N ALA A 94 -20.73 5.26 0.02
CA ALA A 94 -19.54 4.71 -0.61
C ALA A 94 -18.78 3.83 0.38
N GLU A 95 -18.65 4.27 1.62
CA GLU A 95 -17.86 3.59 2.62
C GLU A 95 -18.54 2.31 3.10
N GLY A 96 -17.76 1.32 3.55
CA GLY A 96 -18.27 0.19 4.32
C GLY A 96 -18.65 0.64 5.72
N LEU A 97 -17.63 0.99 6.51
CA LEU A 97 -17.74 1.51 7.87
C LEU A 97 -17.08 2.88 7.97
N ARG A 98 -17.85 3.90 8.36
CA ARG A 98 -17.34 5.27 8.60
C ARG A 98 -17.45 5.61 10.08
N ILE A 99 -16.35 6.01 10.70
CA ILE A 99 -16.30 6.35 12.13
C ILE A 99 -15.68 7.73 12.32
N THR A 100 -16.33 8.56 13.14
CA THR A 100 -15.80 9.82 13.66
C THR A 100 -16.04 9.88 15.16
N ALA A 101 -15.11 9.31 15.93
CA ALA A 101 -15.15 9.24 17.39
C ALA A 101 -13.78 8.84 17.96
N ASP A 102 -13.52 9.22 19.22
CA ASP A 102 -12.27 8.90 19.91
C ASP A 102 -12.29 7.52 20.59
N SER A 103 -11.11 6.96 20.84
CA SER A 103 -10.91 5.72 21.61
C SER A 103 -11.65 4.52 21.00
N ILE A 104 -11.51 4.32 19.69
CA ILE A 104 -12.21 3.28 18.93
C ILE A 104 -11.34 2.04 18.81
N THR A 105 -11.95 0.88 19.09
CA THR A 105 -11.32 -0.43 18.88
C THR A 105 -12.13 -1.28 17.91
N LEU A 106 -11.51 -1.74 16.82
CA LEU A 106 -12.11 -2.70 15.88
C LEU A 106 -11.36 -4.03 15.99
N ASP A 107 -12.05 -5.13 16.28
CA ASP A 107 -11.43 -6.44 16.49
C ASP A 107 -12.17 -7.57 15.75
N GLY A 108 -11.47 -8.33 14.93
CA GLY A 108 -11.91 -9.69 14.55
C GLY A 108 -13.11 -9.77 13.60
N PHE A 109 -13.15 -8.99 12.51
CA PHE A 109 -14.16 -9.12 11.46
C PHE A 109 -13.61 -8.75 10.08
N THR A 110 -14.36 -9.05 9.02
CA THR A 110 -14.07 -8.63 7.65
C THR A 110 -15.07 -7.57 7.17
N VAL A 111 -14.59 -6.53 6.49
CA VAL A 111 -15.38 -5.67 5.62
C VAL A 111 -15.06 -5.98 4.16
N ALA A 112 -16.05 -6.41 3.40
CA ALA A 112 -15.87 -6.85 2.02
C ALA A 112 -16.74 -6.07 1.04
N ASP A 113 -16.22 -5.82 -0.16
CA ASP A 113 -16.96 -5.34 -1.33
C ASP A 113 -17.65 -3.97 -1.15
N ALA A 114 -17.09 -3.09 -0.31
CA ALA A 114 -17.54 -1.70 -0.23
C ALA A 114 -17.42 -1.02 -1.60
N LYS A 115 -18.36 -0.14 -1.94
CA LYS A 115 -18.33 0.58 -3.22
C LYS A 115 -17.15 1.56 -3.31
N GLY A 116 -16.84 2.19 -2.18
CA GLY A 116 -15.68 3.05 -1.92
C GLY A 116 -14.87 2.46 -0.78
N ASP A 117 -14.34 3.30 0.11
CA ASP A 117 -13.42 2.90 1.17
C ASP A 117 -14.03 1.84 2.11
N ALA A 118 -13.27 0.81 2.49
CA ALA A 118 -13.83 -0.26 3.32
C ALA A 118 -14.03 0.22 4.77
N ILE A 119 -12.99 0.72 5.42
CA ILE A 119 -13.06 1.26 6.79
C ILE A 119 -12.41 2.64 6.82
N LYS A 120 -13.23 3.68 6.98
CA LYS A 120 -12.78 5.06 7.12
C LYS A 120 -12.93 5.52 8.57
N LEU A 121 -11.82 5.90 9.18
CA LEU A 121 -11.78 6.55 10.49
C LEU A 121 -11.29 7.98 10.26
N GLN A 122 -12.12 8.96 10.57
CA GLN A 122 -11.82 10.35 10.28
C GLN A 122 -11.92 11.19 11.55
N ASP A 123 -10.95 12.07 11.76
CA ASP A 123 -10.92 13.01 12.90
C ASP A 123 -11.01 12.28 14.25
N CYS A 124 -10.27 11.18 14.40
CA CYS A 124 -10.30 10.31 15.58
C CYS A 124 -8.98 10.37 16.37
N LYS A 125 -9.06 10.36 17.71
CA LYS A 125 -7.91 10.13 18.59
C LYS A 125 -8.00 8.79 19.32
N GLY A 126 -6.92 8.00 19.29
CA GLY A 126 -6.87 6.69 19.93
C GLY A 126 -7.65 5.65 19.12
N VAL A 127 -7.04 5.18 18.04
CA VAL A 127 -7.66 4.20 17.13
C VAL A 127 -6.86 2.91 17.17
N THR A 128 -7.51 1.78 17.45
CA THR A 128 -6.88 0.46 17.41
C THR A 128 -7.67 -0.48 16.51
N LEU A 129 -7.01 -1.02 15.49
CA LEU A 129 -7.55 -2.08 14.63
C LEU A 129 -6.72 -3.34 14.87
N THR A 130 -7.38 -4.44 15.21
CA THR A 130 -6.71 -5.71 15.46
C THR A 130 -7.44 -6.86 14.80
N ASN A 131 -6.74 -7.76 14.10
CA ASN A 131 -7.37 -8.93 13.47
C ASN A 131 -8.51 -8.58 12.49
N VAL A 132 -8.50 -7.40 11.87
CA VAL A 132 -9.53 -6.96 10.92
C VAL A 132 -9.05 -7.24 9.49
N LYS A 133 -9.98 -7.56 8.59
CA LYS A 133 -9.69 -7.72 7.16
C LYS A 133 -10.55 -6.81 6.29
N THR A 134 -9.96 -6.25 5.24
CA THR A 134 -10.68 -5.53 4.18
C THR A 134 -10.38 -6.16 2.82
N THR A 135 -11.38 -6.41 1.98
CA THR A 135 -11.14 -7.02 0.67
C THR A 135 -12.23 -6.73 -0.37
N TRP A 136 -11.85 -6.74 -1.65
CA TRP A 136 -12.79 -6.85 -2.77
C TRP A 136 -12.75 -8.25 -3.34
N THR A 137 -13.84 -9.00 -3.19
CA THR A 137 -13.92 -10.44 -3.46
C THR A 137 -13.88 -10.78 -4.95
N GLN A 138 -14.09 -9.79 -5.81
CA GLN A 138 -14.00 -9.94 -7.27
C GLN A 138 -12.59 -9.69 -7.84
N GLY A 139 -11.58 -9.55 -6.97
CA GLY A 139 -10.19 -9.31 -7.36
C GLY A 139 -9.91 -7.85 -7.74
N ALA A 140 -8.71 -7.59 -8.26
CA ALA A 140 -8.23 -6.25 -8.61
C ALA A 140 -9.05 -5.62 -9.75
N LYS A 141 -9.72 -4.51 -9.46
CA LYS A 141 -10.45 -3.69 -10.45
C LYS A 141 -10.32 -2.21 -10.11
N SER A 142 -10.24 -1.36 -11.13
CA SER A 142 -10.21 0.09 -10.93
C SER A 142 -11.50 0.67 -10.34
N THR A 143 -12.59 -0.10 -10.35
CA THR A 143 -13.88 0.25 -9.73
C THR A 143 -13.99 -0.18 -8.27
N ASN A 144 -12.98 -0.84 -7.71
CA ASN A 144 -12.95 -1.15 -6.28
C ASN A 144 -12.77 0.15 -5.48
N GLY A 145 -13.11 0.11 -4.19
CA GLY A 145 -12.81 1.21 -3.29
C GLY A 145 -11.32 1.53 -3.25
N ALA A 146 -11.02 2.80 -3.00
CA ALA A 146 -9.65 3.30 -2.99
C ALA A 146 -8.88 2.68 -1.83
N TYR A 147 -9.42 2.77 -0.62
CA TYR A 147 -8.69 2.41 0.59
C TYR A 147 -9.34 1.24 1.34
N GLY A 148 -8.53 0.26 1.74
CA GLY A 148 -8.97 -0.80 2.67
C GLY A 148 -9.17 -0.22 4.07
N PHE A 149 -8.06 0.03 4.76
CA PHE A 149 -8.05 0.82 6.00
C PHE A 149 -7.70 2.27 5.68
N TYR A 150 -8.46 3.21 6.23
CA TYR A 150 -8.29 4.64 5.99
C TYR A 150 -8.50 5.48 7.26
N PRO A 151 -7.55 5.45 8.23
CA PRO A 151 -7.44 6.49 9.23
C PRO A 151 -6.90 7.77 8.60
N VAL A 152 -7.63 8.87 8.78
CA VAL A 152 -7.27 10.18 8.24
C VAL A 152 -7.54 11.28 9.25
N GLN A 153 -6.62 12.23 9.37
CA GLN A 153 -6.69 13.28 10.39
C GLN A 153 -6.78 12.70 11.81
N CYS A 154 -6.06 11.59 12.05
CA CYS A 154 -6.09 10.88 13.32
C CYS A 154 -4.86 11.14 14.19
N GLU A 155 -4.98 10.88 15.49
CA GLU A 155 -3.86 10.84 16.44
C GLU A 155 -3.87 9.52 17.21
N ASP A 156 -2.70 8.94 17.44
CA ASP A 156 -2.51 7.67 18.18
C ASP A 156 -3.25 6.50 17.49
N VAL A 157 -2.75 6.11 16.32
CA VAL A 157 -3.32 5.04 15.48
C VAL A 157 -2.47 3.77 15.57
N VAL A 158 -3.10 2.64 15.84
CA VAL A 158 -2.48 1.31 15.82
C VAL A 158 -3.26 0.39 14.89
N ILE A 159 -2.59 -0.15 13.88
CA ILE A 159 -3.09 -1.22 13.01
C ILE A 159 -2.20 -2.44 13.24
N ASP A 160 -2.76 -3.51 13.80
CA ASP A 160 -2.01 -4.70 14.22
C ASP A 160 -2.67 -5.99 13.72
N ASN A 161 -1.90 -6.88 13.10
CA ASN A 161 -2.40 -8.17 12.61
C ASN A 161 -3.62 -8.04 11.68
N CYS A 162 -3.65 -7.00 10.86
CA CYS A 162 -4.72 -6.72 9.90
C CYS A 162 -4.37 -7.25 8.51
N GLU A 163 -5.39 -7.43 7.66
CA GLU A 163 -5.20 -7.90 6.28
C GLU A 163 -5.96 -6.99 5.30
N ALA A 164 -5.29 -6.53 4.25
CA ALA A 164 -5.90 -5.67 3.23
C ALA A 164 -5.59 -6.16 1.82
N ALA A 165 -6.64 -6.34 1.02
CA ALA A 165 -6.49 -6.88 -0.32
C ALA A 165 -7.39 -6.23 -1.38
N TYR A 166 -6.85 -6.12 -2.60
CA TYR A 166 -7.55 -5.69 -3.81
C TYR A 166 -8.11 -4.25 -3.78
N ALA A 167 -7.59 -3.38 -2.91
CA ALA A 167 -7.89 -1.95 -2.92
C ALA A 167 -7.36 -1.29 -4.21
N SER A 168 -8.15 -0.40 -4.82
CA SER A 168 -7.75 0.28 -6.07
C SER A 168 -6.71 1.37 -5.87
N ASP A 169 -6.50 1.79 -4.63
CA ASP A 169 -5.46 2.73 -4.23
C ASP A 169 -4.50 2.04 -3.24
N ALA A 170 -4.81 2.04 -1.95
CA ALA A 170 -3.94 1.45 -0.92
C ALA A 170 -4.69 0.44 -0.04
N GLY A 171 -4.04 -0.70 0.25
CA GLY A 171 -4.59 -1.69 1.15
C GLY A 171 -4.72 -1.14 2.58
N ILE A 172 -3.57 -0.74 3.15
CA ILE A 172 -3.51 0.01 4.40
C ILE A 172 -3.06 1.43 4.07
N TYR A 173 -3.94 2.40 4.21
CA TYR A 173 -3.62 3.81 4.04
C TYR A 173 -3.74 4.51 5.38
N VAL A 174 -2.77 5.33 5.76
CA VAL A 174 -2.88 6.25 6.90
C VAL A 174 -2.46 7.64 6.44
N GLY A 175 -3.39 8.59 6.49
CA GLY A 175 -3.20 9.93 5.94
C GLY A 175 -3.28 11.03 7.00
N GLN A 176 -2.49 12.08 6.86
CA GLN A 176 -2.63 13.33 7.62
C GLN A 176 -2.71 13.10 9.15
N SER A 177 -1.99 12.10 9.68
CA SER A 177 -2.15 11.62 11.05
C SER A 177 -0.87 11.75 11.88
N LYS A 178 -0.98 11.59 13.20
CA LYS A 178 0.15 11.67 14.14
C LYS A 178 0.24 10.43 15.01
N ASN A 179 1.46 9.99 15.31
CA ASN A 179 1.72 8.80 16.13
C ASN A 179 1.03 7.55 15.55
N VAL A 180 1.59 7.05 14.45
CA VAL A 180 1.01 5.94 13.69
C VAL A 180 1.89 4.70 13.84
N ILE A 181 1.27 3.56 14.16
CA ILE A 181 1.93 2.26 14.15
C ILE A 181 1.14 1.32 13.24
N VAL A 182 1.82 0.75 12.25
CA VAL A 182 1.30 -0.32 11.39
C VAL A 182 2.22 -1.54 11.53
N LYS A 183 1.72 -2.63 12.09
CA LYS A 183 2.54 -3.81 12.37
C LYS A 183 1.85 -5.15 12.17
N ASN A 184 2.66 -6.20 12.01
CA ASN A 184 2.21 -7.59 11.86
C ASN A 184 1.14 -7.80 10.77
N SER A 185 0.98 -6.86 9.84
CA SER A 185 -0.15 -6.81 8.93
C SER A 185 0.22 -7.32 7.55
N TYR A 186 -0.78 -7.79 6.81
CA TYR A 186 -0.63 -8.39 5.50
C TYR A 186 -1.36 -7.58 4.43
N ALA A 187 -0.61 -6.91 3.55
CA ALA A 187 -1.16 -6.12 2.46
C ALA A 187 -0.81 -6.75 1.11
N HIS A 188 -1.80 -7.21 0.36
CA HIS A 188 -1.55 -7.93 -0.89
C HIS A 188 -2.53 -7.62 -2.02
N HIS A 189 -2.02 -7.66 -3.26
CA HIS A 189 -2.82 -7.46 -4.47
C HIS A 189 -3.54 -6.11 -4.57
N ASN A 190 -3.04 -5.09 -3.87
CA ASN A 190 -3.49 -3.70 -3.96
C ASN A 190 -2.66 -2.94 -5.02
N VAL A 191 -2.98 -1.67 -5.28
CA VAL A 191 -2.02 -0.81 -5.98
C VAL A 191 -0.85 -0.50 -5.05
N ALA A 192 -1.07 0.20 -3.95
CA ALA A 192 -0.11 0.32 -2.85
C ALA A 192 -0.43 -0.70 -1.76
N GLY A 193 0.56 -1.43 -1.26
CA GLY A 193 0.37 -2.32 -0.11
C GLY A 193 0.03 -1.50 1.14
N ILE A 194 1.00 -0.72 1.60
CA ILE A 194 0.86 0.20 2.73
C ILE A 194 1.30 1.59 2.29
N GLU A 195 0.50 2.60 2.59
CA GLU A 195 0.80 4.00 2.31
C GLU A 195 0.69 4.85 3.58
N ILE A 196 1.76 5.60 3.87
CA ILE A 196 1.81 6.62 4.91
C ILE A 196 1.86 7.97 4.21
N GLU A 197 0.76 8.72 4.27
CA GLU A 197 0.62 10.02 3.61
C GLU A 197 0.60 11.14 4.65
N ASN A 198 1.48 12.14 4.50
CA ASN A 198 1.48 13.38 5.30
C ASN A 198 1.44 13.15 6.82
N CYS A 199 1.97 12.03 7.31
CA CYS A 199 1.94 11.69 8.74
C CYS A 199 3.18 12.21 9.49
N ILE A 200 3.01 12.48 10.78
CA ILE A 200 4.12 12.84 11.68
C ILE A 200 4.31 11.71 12.69
N ASN A 201 5.54 11.21 12.79
CA ASN A 201 5.92 10.13 13.72
C ASN A 201 5.16 8.83 13.42
N SER A 202 5.68 8.07 12.45
CA SER A 202 5.10 6.79 12.01
C SER A 202 6.11 5.64 12.06
N GLU A 203 5.65 4.46 12.44
CA GLU A 203 6.42 3.23 12.44
C GLU A 203 5.65 2.13 11.70
N VAL A 204 6.27 1.55 10.67
CA VAL A 204 5.72 0.49 9.84
C VAL A 204 6.67 -0.70 9.90
N TYR A 205 6.29 -1.76 10.63
CA TYR A 205 7.22 -2.86 10.89
C TYR A 205 6.59 -4.25 11.02
N ASP A 206 7.40 -5.29 10.80
CA ASP A 206 6.97 -6.70 10.84
C ASP A 206 5.76 -6.99 9.93
N ASN A 207 5.55 -6.19 8.88
CA ASN A 207 4.47 -6.38 7.90
C ASN A 207 4.94 -7.24 6.72
N VAL A 208 3.98 -7.83 6.03
CA VAL A 208 4.18 -8.46 4.73
C VAL A 208 3.41 -7.66 3.68
N ALA A 209 4.13 -7.04 2.74
CA ALA A 209 3.57 -6.34 1.59
C ALA A 209 3.99 -7.06 0.30
N GLU A 210 3.09 -7.87 -0.27
CA GLU A 210 3.43 -8.67 -1.45
C GLU A 210 2.40 -8.62 -2.57
N ASN A 211 2.86 -8.88 -3.80
CA ASN A 211 2.00 -8.96 -4.98
C ASN A 211 1.14 -7.71 -5.21
N ASN A 212 1.51 -6.55 -4.66
CA ASN A 212 0.92 -5.25 -4.96
C ASN A 212 1.55 -4.65 -6.24
N THR A 213 1.15 -3.45 -6.64
CA THR A 213 1.88 -2.68 -7.68
C THR A 213 3.15 -2.05 -7.09
N GLY A 214 2.99 -1.39 -5.94
CA GLY A 214 4.04 -0.87 -5.06
C GLY A 214 3.89 -1.46 -3.66
N GLY A 215 5.00 -1.78 -2.99
CA GLY A 215 4.97 -2.39 -1.66
C GLY A 215 4.61 -1.40 -0.56
N LEU A 216 5.56 -0.56 -0.15
CA LEU A 216 5.39 0.47 0.87
C LEU A 216 5.61 1.86 0.26
N LEU A 217 4.70 2.79 0.52
CA LEU A 217 4.79 4.17 0.05
C LEU A 217 4.83 5.13 1.25
N VAL A 218 5.74 6.10 1.21
CA VAL A 218 5.77 7.22 2.16
C VAL A 218 5.70 8.51 1.37
N PHE A 219 4.51 9.10 1.35
CA PHE A 219 4.17 10.24 0.51
C PHE A 219 3.94 11.48 1.37
N ASP A 220 4.41 12.61 0.88
CA ASP A 220 3.98 13.92 1.36
C ASP A 220 3.43 14.69 0.17
N LEU A 221 2.13 15.00 0.19
CA LEU A 221 1.39 15.61 -0.90
C LEU A 221 0.97 17.05 -0.56
N PRO A 222 0.91 17.94 -1.56
CA PRO A 222 0.49 19.32 -1.38
C PRO A 222 -1.03 19.46 -1.19
N ASP A 223 -1.46 20.68 -0.84
CA ASP A 223 -2.87 21.10 -0.88
C ASP A 223 -3.80 20.29 0.08
N LEU A 224 -3.22 19.76 1.15
CA LEU A 224 -3.90 19.01 2.22
C LEU A 224 -3.94 19.80 3.54
N GLU A 225 -4.70 19.33 4.53
CA GLU A 225 -4.80 20.01 5.82
C GLU A 225 -3.47 19.94 6.58
N LEU A 226 -2.97 18.72 6.76
CA LEU A 226 -1.62 18.45 7.24
C LEU A 226 -0.71 18.27 6.04
N VAL A 227 0.36 19.08 5.97
CA VAL A 227 1.44 18.97 4.97
C VAL A 227 2.77 18.90 5.70
N ASN A 228 3.81 18.41 5.01
CA ASN A 228 5.15 18.21 5.58
C ASN A 228 5.16 17.15 6.67
N GLY A 229 4.51 16.01 6.40
CA GLY A 229 4.71 14.79 7.18
C GLY A 229 6.20 14.43 7.26
N HIS A 230 6.63 13.91 8.39
CA HIS A 230 8.04 13.59 8.62
C HIS A 230 8.20 12.57 9.76
N THR A 231 9.41 12.00 9.85
CA THR A 231 9.75 11.00 10.87
C THR A 231 8.95 9.73 10.65
N CYS A 232 9.35 8.94 9.65
CA CYS A 232 8.76 7.64 9.37
C CYS A 232 9.85 6.55 9.41
N LYS A 233 9.57 5.43 10.06
CA LYS A 233 10.47 4.27 10.11
C LYS A 233 9.82 3.08 9.44
N LEU A 234 10.50 2.49 8.46
CA LEU A 234 10.09 1.27 7.78
C LEU A 234 11.10 0.17 8.13
N TYR A 235 10.72 -0.81 8.94
CA TYR A 235 11.68 -1.83 9.37
C TYR A 235 11.16 -3.24 9.58
N ASN A 236 12.03 -4.24 9.40
CA ASN A 236 11.69 -5.66 9.55
C ASN A 236 10.49 -6.10 8.68
N ASN A 237 10.18 -5.39 7.60
CA ASN A 237 9.09 -5.76 6.70
C ASN A 237 9.59 -6.75 5.63
N LYS A 238 8.67 -7.59 5.17
CA LYS A 238 8.84 -8.40 3.96
C LYS A 238 8.10 -7.75 2.81
N ILE A 239 8.85 -7.27 1.83
CA ILE A 239 8.35 -6.50 0.69
C ILE A 239 8.66 -7.31 -0.57
N ILE A 240 7.67 -8.07 -1.07
CA ILE A 240 7.95 -9.22 -1.95
C ILE A 240 7.14 -9.12 -3.25
N ASN A 241 7.81 -9.24 -4.41
CA ASN A 241 7.16 -9.46 -5.70
C ASN A 241 6.02 -8.46 -6.01
N ASN A 242 6.14 -7.21 -5.56
CA ASN A 242 5.16 -6.14 -5.83
C ASN A 242 5.23 -5.73 -7.31
N ASN A 243 4.68 -6.58 -8.19
CA ASN A 243 4.79 -6.54 -9.65
C ASN A 243 3.43 -6.48 -10.36
N LEU A 244 2.34 -6.44 -9.58
CA LEU A 244 0.97 -6.41 -10.09
C LEU A 244 0.79 -5.22 -11.02
N LYS A 245 -0.05 -5.40 -12.04
CA LYS A 245 -0.42 -4.31 -12.93
C LYS A 245 -1.16 -3.24 -12.12
N ASN A 246 -0.73 -1.98 -12.24
CA ASN A 246 -1.41 -0.86 -11.63
C ASN A 246 -2.83 -0.74 -12.20
N PHE A 247 -3.82 -0.72 -11.29
CA PHE A 247 -5.24 -0.65 -11.61
C PHE A 247 -5.93 0.54 -10.92
N ALA A 248 -5.16 1.52 -10.43
CA ALA A 248 -5.71 2.74 -9.86
C ALA A 248 -6.46 3.54 -10.92
N SER A 249 -7.46 4.29 -10.46
CA SER A 249 -8.17 5.24 -11.33
C SER A 249 -7.21 6.34 -11.80
N GLU A 250 -7.38 6.76 -13.06
CA GLU A 250 -6.59 7.87 -13.60
C GLU A 250 -6.85 9.15 -12.79
N GLY A 251 -5.78 9.88 -12.48
CA GLY A 251 -5.82 11.09 -11.66
C GLY A 251 -5.42 10.88 -10.20
N ASN A 252 -5.51 9.67 -9.65
CA ASN A 252 -4.97 9.36 -8.32
C ASN A 252 -3.44 9.39 -8.33
N MET A 253 -2.82 9.81 -7.22
CA MET A 253 -1.36 9.88 -7.12
C MET A 253 -0.71 8.52 -7.32
N VAL A 254 -1.25 7.45 -6.74
CA VAL A 254 -0.71 6.09 -6.93
C VAL A 254 -0.83 5.56 -8.36
N ALA A 255 -1.62 6.21 -9.23
CA ALA A 255 -1.75 5.79 -10.63
C ALA A 255 -0.45 5.97 -11.43
N ILE A 256 0.50 6.79 -10.94
CA ILE A 256 1.81 6.96 -11.56
C ILE A 256 2.82 5.88 -11.15
N ILE A 257 2.49 5.08 -10.13
CA ILE A 257 3.40 4.09 -9.56
C ILE A 257 3.67 2.97 -10.57
N PRO A 258 4.93 2.77 -10.99
CA PRO A 258 5.26 1.70 -11.89
C PRO A 258 5.10 0.35 -11.17
N PRO A 259 4.39 -0.62 -11.77
CA PRO A 259 4.47 -2.02 -11.36
C PRO A 259 5.91 -2.46 -11.14
N GLY A 260 6.20 -3.10 -10.01
CA GLY A 260 7.57 -3.52 -9.70
C GLY A 260 8.33 -2.57 -8.81
N SER A 261 7.65 -1.91 -7.89
CA SER A 261 8.28 -0.99 -6.93
C SER A 261 8.21 -1.60 -5.53
N GLY A 262 9.35 -1.68 -4.83
CA GLY A 262 9.39 -2.12 -3.44
C GLY A 262 8.92 -1.03 -2.48
N VAL A 263 9.77 -0.01 -2.30
CA VAL A 263 9.51 1.17 -1.49
C VAL A 263 9.57 2.42 -2.38
N ILE A 264 8.66 3.38 -2.20
CA ILE A 264 8.77 4.70 -2.82
C ILE A 264 8.61 5.78 -1.77
N LEU A 265 9.58 6.69 -1.75
CA LEU A 265 9.62 7.88 -0.93
C LEU A 265 9.35 9.08 -1.84
N LEU A 266 8.21 9.76 -1.65
CA LEU A 266 7.80 10.92 -2.44
C LEU A 266 7.67 12.16 -1.56
N ALA A 267 8.50 13.17 -1.79
CA ALA A 267 8.68 14.34 -0.92
C ALA A 267 8.86 13.97 0.57
N ALA A 268 9.46 12.81 0.84
CA ALA A 268 9.55 12.22 2.15
C ALA A 268 10.64 12.89 3.00
N LYS A 269 10.41 12.99 4.31
CA LYS A 269 11.27 13.76 5.22
C LYS A 269 11.60 12.94 6.45
N LYS A 270 12.89 12.84 6.79
CA LYS A 270 13.35 12.12 8.00
C LYS A 270 12.85 10.67 8.02
N VAL A 271 13.11 9.94 6.94
CA VAL A 271 12.66 8.55 6.78
C VAL A 271 13.82 7.59 6.94
N GLU A 272 13.63 6.56 7.75
CA GLU A 272 14.60 5.48 7.97
C GLU A 272 14.03 4.16 7.45
N VAL A 273 14.73 3.51 6.51
CA VAL A 273 14.34 2.24 5.89
C VAL A 273 15.42 1.21 6.22
N TYR A 274 15.12 0.27 7.11
CA TYR A 274 16.15 -0.64 7.61
C TYR A 274 15.69 -2.05 7.97
N ASN A 275 16.59 -3.03 7.89
CA ASN A 275 16.31 -4.43 8.21
C ASN A 275 15.12 -5.04 7.45
N ASN A 276 14.77 -4.50 6.28
CA ASN A 276 13.69 -5.06 5.45
C ASN A 276 14.24 -6.13 4.49
N GLU A 277 13.39 -7.09 4.14
CA GLU A 277 13.58 -8.01 3.01
C GLU A 277 12.86 -7.41 1.78
N ILE A 278 13.61 -6.87 0.82
CA ILE A 278 13.09 -6.18 -0.37
C ILE A 278 13.39 -7.02 -1.60
N LEU A 279 12.42 -7.83 -2.02
CA LEU A 279 12.67 -8.99 -2.87
C LEU A 279 11.84 -8.95 -4.17
N ASP A 280 12.52 -9.20 -5.29
CA ASP A 280 11.91 -9.57 -6.58
C ASP A 280 11.05 -8.51 -7.27
N HIS A 281 11.32 -7.22 -7.04
CA HIS A 281 10.67 -6.12 -7.75
C HIS A 281 11.23 -5.94 -9.17
N LYS A 282 10.37 -5.87 -10.19
CA LYS A 282 10.79 -5.84 -11.59
C LYS A 282 11.25 -4.47 -12.08
N THR A 283 11.02 -3.39 -11.34
CA THR A 283 11.38 -2.02 -11.75
C THR A 283 12.42 -1.41 -10.82
N MET A 284 12.11 -1.32 -9.52
CA MET A 284 13.02 -0.78 -8.52
C MET A 284 12.80 -1.37 -7.12
N GLY A 285 13.88 -1.51 -6.33
CA GLY A 285 13.81 -1.84 -4.91
C GLY A 285 13.30 -0.66 -4.08
N ILE A 286 14.05 0.44 -4.05
CA ILE A 286 13.70 1.68 -3.34
C ILE A 286 13.81 2.88 -4.29
N GLY A 287 12.75 3.68 -4.38
CA GLY A 287 12.74 4.98 -5.08
C GLY A 287 12.77 6.15 -4.11
N ILE A 288 13.66 7.11 -4.33
CA ILE A 288 13.78 8.36 -3.57
C ILE A 288 13.47 9.51 -4.54
N THR A 289 12.34 10.19 -4.34
CA THR A 289 11.82 11.15 -5.32
C THR A 289 11.25 12.40 -4.65
N SER A 290 11.59 13.57 -5.14
CA SER A 290 10.91 14.83 -4.89
C SER A 290 9.56 14.86 -5.63
N PHE A 291 8.61 15.64 -5.13
CA PHE A 291 7.35 15.90 -5.84
C PHE A 291 7.56 16.56 -7.21
N HIS A 292 8.64 17.33 -7.41
CA HIS A 292 8.99 17.90 -8.71
C HIS A 292 9.09 16.84 -9.81
N PHE A 293 9.49 15.61 -9.47
CA PHE A 293 9.60 14.49 -10.39
C PHE A 293 8.24 14.10 -11.02
N THR A 294 7.12 14.46 -10.36
CA THR A 294 5.77 14.16 -10.87
C THR A 294 5.33 15.09 -12.00
N GLU A 295 6.00 16.23 -12.18
CA GLU A 295 5.62 17.33 -13.08
C GLU A 295 4.23 17.93 -12.78
N LEU A 296 3.62 17.58 -11.64
CA LEU A 296 2.31 18.07 -11.25
C LEU A 296 2.43 19.46 -10.62
N PRO A 297 1.51 20.40 -10.94
CA PRO A 297 1.48 21.70 -10.28
C PRO A 297 0.90 21.58 -8.87
N TRP A 298 1.35 22.44 -7.96
CA TRP A 298 0.75 22.65 -6.64
C TRP A 298 0.65 24.15 -6.33
N LYS A 299 -0.18 24.50 -5.33
CA LYS A 299 -0.40 25.91 -4.95
C LYS A 299 -0.03 26.21 -3.51
N ASP A 300 -0.05 25.21 -2.64
CA ASP A 300 0.25 25.38 -1.23
C ASP A 300 1.69 25.86 -0.99
N GLN A 301 1.84 27.08 -0.46
CA GLN A 301 3.13 27.67 -0.11
C GLN A 301 3.74 27.09 1.16
N ARG A 302 2.94 26.37 1.97
CA ARG A 302 3.43 25.66 3.17
C ARG A 302 4.19 24.40 2.78
N TYR A 303 3.90 23.84 1.60
CA TYR A 303 4.40 22.54 1.16
C TYR A 303 5.86 22.59 0.73
N ASP A 304 6.64 21.65 1.25
CA ASP A 304 8.03 21.41 0.86
C ASP A 304 8.09 20.18 -0.08
N PRO A 305 8.35 20.37 -1.38
CA PRO A 305 8.28 19.30 -2.38
C PRO A 305 9.50 18.37 -2.37
N PHE A 306 10.52 18.64 -1.56
CA PHE A 306 11.77 17.91 -1.60
C PHE A 306 11.77 16.68 -0.68
N THR A 307 12.55 15.67 -1.08
CA THR A 307 12.86 14.50 -0.25
C THR A 307 14.23 14.68 0.38
N TYR A 308 14.34 14.56 1.71
CA TYR A 308 15.58 14.79 2.44
C TYR A 308 15.61 14.11 3.82
N ASP A 309 16.81 14.03 4.41
CA ASP A 309 17.07 13.30 5.66
C ASP A 309 16.61 11.84 5.54
N ILE A 310 17.12 11.12 4.53
CA ILE A 310 16.74 9.73 4.26
C ILE A 310 17.87 8.82 4.68
N SER A 311 17.56 7.73 5.39
CA SER A 311 18.51 6.73 5.83
C SER A 311 18.06 5.34 5.37
N ILE A 312 18.90 4.65 4.59
CA ILE A 312 18.62 3.33 4.03
C ILE A 312 19.77 2.40 4.40
N HIS A 313 19.53 1.46 5.30
CA HIS A 313 20.61 0.57 5.74
C HIS A 313 20.16 -0.81 6.21
N HIS A 314 21.06 -1.79 6.14
CA HIS A 314 20.82 -3.14 6.65
C HIS A 314 19.61 -3.83 6.00
N ASN A 315 19.14 -3.38 4.85
CA ASN A 315 18.11 -4.08 4.09
C ASN A 315 18.76 -5.20 3.28
N THR A 316 18.07 -6.34 3.19
CA THR A 316 18.40 -7.37 2.20
C THR A 316 17.66 -7.05 0.93
N ILE A 317 18.40 -6.74 -0.15
CA ILE A 317 17.80 -6.37 -1.43
C ILE A 317 18.17 -7.43 -2.46
N GLU A 318 17.14 -8.12 -2.96
CA GLU A 318 17.29 -9.10 -4.01
C GLU A 318 16.44 -8.72 -5.22
N ARG A 319 17.05 -8.84 -6.39
CA ARG A 319 16.43 -8.55 -7.67
C ARG A 319 16.41 -9.80 -8.53
N ARG A 320 15.30 -10.02 -9.23
CA ARG A 320 15.24 -10.94 -10.36
C ARG A 320 15.50 -10.23 -11.67
N SER A 321 16.05 -10.96 -12.64
CA SER A 321 16.11 -10.47 -14.01
C SER A 321 14.69 -10.32 -14.55
N ALA A 322 14.27 -9.09 -14.80
CA ALA A 322 12.98 -8.75 -15.36
C ALA A 322 13.08 -7.46 -16.16
N LEU A 323 12.17 -7.27 -17.11
CA LEU A 323 12.02 -5.98 -17.79
C LEU A 323 11.32 -5.02 -16.82
N PRO A 324 11.92 -3.85 -16.52
CA PRO A 324 11.23 -2.76 -15.82
C PRO A 324 9.90 -2.42 -16.49
N ASP A 325 9.00 -1.83 -15.73
CA ASP A 325 7.69 -1.46 -16.24
C ASP A 325 7.80 -0.54 -17.48
N VAL A 326 6.94 -0.79 -18.47
CA VAL A 326 6.85 0.02 -19.69
C VAL A 326 5.52 0.77 -19.79
N THR A 327 4.66 0.63 -18.77
CA THR A 327 3.28 1.14 -18.80
C THR A 327 3.14 2.50 -18.13
N LYS A 328 4.03 2.84 -17.19
CA LYS A 328 4.06 4.11 -16.46
C LYS A 328 5.32 4.90 -16.80
N LYS A 329 5.22 6.24 -16.83
CA LYS A 329 6.35 7.14 -17.16
C LYS A 329 7.61 6.81 -16.36
N PHE A 330 7.46 6.59 -15.05
CA PHE A 330 8.60 6.28 -14.18
C PHE A 330 9.27 4.95 -14.56
N GLY A 331 8.50 3.90 -14.85
CA GLY A 331 9.06 2.64 -15.35
C GLY A 331 9.72 2.79 -16.73
N GLN A 332 9.11 3.56 -17.63
CA GLN A 332 9.66 3.87 -18.95
C GLN A 332 11.00 4.58 -18.84
N MET A 333 11.14 5.52 -17.89
CA MET A 333 12.41 6.19 -17.59
C MET A 333 13.47 5.17 -17.14
N VAL A 334 13.14 4.25 -16.23
CA VAL A 334 14.07 3.20 -15.80
C VAL A 334 14.54 2.37 -17.00
N ASN A 335 13.65 2.00 -17.92
CA ASN A 335 14.01 1.28 -19.14
C ASN A 335 14.86 2.10 -20.11
N LEU A 336 14.61 3.41 -20.21
CA LEU A 336 15.37 4.32 -21.07
C LEU A 336 16.82 4.44 -20.59
N LEU A 337 17.00 4.68 -19.28
CA LEU A 337 18.31 4.91 -18.68
C LEU A 337 19.06 3.59 -18.41
N PHE A 338 18.33 2.52 -18.10
CA PHE A 338 18.87 1.21 -17.73
C PHE A 338 18.14 0.06 -18.45
N PRO A 339 18.35 -0.10 -19.78
CA PRO A 339 17.60 -1.08 -20.58
C PRO A 339 17.63 -2.49 -20.00
N GLY A 340 16.46 -3.01 -19.63
CA GLY A 340 16.28 -4.37 -19.07
C GLY A 340 16.90 -4.58 -17.69
N LYS A 341 17.27 -3.50 -16.98
CA LYS A 341 17.95 -3.57 -15.68
C LYS A 341 17.14 -2.85 -14.60
N PRO A 342 16.42 -3.59 -13.75
CA PRO A 342 15.87 -3.04 -12.52
C PRO A 342 16.99 -2.46 -11.65
N GLN A 343 16.67 -1.40 -10.90
CA GLN A 343 17.59 -0.75 -9.97
C GLN A 343 17.28 -1.18 -8.53
N ASP A 344 18.29 -1.31 -7.68
CA ASP A 344 18.07 -1.63 -6.26
C ASP A 344 17.64 -0.38 -5.50
N ILE A 345 18.33 0.75 -5.75
CA ILE A 345 18.01 2.06 -5.20
C ILE A 345 18.10 3.10 -6.31
N LEU A 346 17.07 3.93 -6.45
CA LEU A 346 16.98 4.96 -7.48
C LEU A 346 16.64 6.30 -6.84
N TYR A 347 17.49 7.30 -7.04
CA TYR A 347 17.31 8.66 -6.57
C TYR A 347 17.07 9.59 -7.77
N ASP A 348 16.08 10.48 -7.67
CA ASP A 348 15.79 11.44 -8.74
C ASP A 348 16.87 12.51 -8.93
N GLY A 349 17.64 12.82 -7.87
CA GLY A 349 18.67 13.85 -7.91
C GLY A 349 18.16 15.28 -7.87
N ILE A 350 16.89 15.52 -7.56
CA ILE A 350 16.34 16.87 -7.52
C ILE A 350 16.76 17.55 -6.20
N LEU A 351 17.44 18.69 -6.32
CA LEU A 351 18.07 19.40 -5.22
C LEU A 351 17.38 20.73 -4.93
N ARG A 352 17.46 21.18 -3.67
CA ARG A 352 17.09 22.56 -3.29
C ARG A 352 18.13 23.55 -3.83
N GLU A 353 17.67 24.67 -4.39
CA GLU A 353 18.55 25.73 -4.87
C GLU A 353 19.50 26.23 -3.77
N GLY A 354 20.77 26.47 -4.13
CA GLY A 354 21.76 27.07 -3.25
C GLY A 354 22.54 26.10 -2.35
N ASN A 355 22.26 24.80 -2.40
CA ASN A 355 23.06 23.81 -1.68
C ASN A 355 24.29 23.38 -2.50
N ALA A 356 25.49 23.53 -1.92
CA ALA A 356 26.78 23.29 -2.59
C ALA A 356 27.60 22.13 -1.99
N SER A 357 26.96 21.16 -1.32
CA SER A 357 27.62 19.94 -0.84
C SER A 357 27.38 18.76 -1.78
N ASP A 358 28.23 17.73 -1.68
CA ASP A 358 28.11 16.49 -2.48
C ASP A 358 26.83 15.69 -2.14
N ASN A 359 26.28 15.89 -0.93
CA ASN A 359 25.04 15.28 -0.46
C ASN A 359 24.13 16.31 0.22
N PRO A 360 23.52 17.21 -0.56
CA PRO A 360 22.83 18.38 -0.02
C PRO A 360 21.45 18.09 0.55
N MET A 361 20.89 16.91 0.23
CA MET A 361 19.60 16.46 0.76
C MET A 361 19.76 15.47 1.93
N ASN A 362 21.00 15.24 2.40
CA ASN A 362 21.30 14.33 3.50
C ASN A 362 20.71 12.92 3.29
N ILE A 363 21.04 12.31 2.14
CA ILE A 363 20.64 10.95 1.77
C ILE A 363 21.75 9.99 2.18
N CYS A 364 21.40 8.98 2.97
CA CYS A 364 22.33 8.04 3.56
C CYS A 364 22.03 6.61 3.13
N ILE A 365 22.99 5.95 2.49
CA ILE A 365 22.85 4.59 1.98
C ILE A 365 24.07 3.78 2.42
N LYS A 366 23.88 2.84 3.36
CA LYS A 366 25.01 2.05 3.89
C LYS A 366 24.59 0.66 4.34
N ASP A 367 25.55 -0.26 4.44
CA ASP A 367 25.36 -1.58 5.07
C ASP A 367 24.17 -2.40 4.52
N ASN A 368 23.70 -2.15 3.29
CA ASN A 368 22.65 -2.97 2.66
C ASN A 368 23.27 -4.26 2.11
N ILE A 369 22.57 -5.38 2.31
CA ILE A 369 23.02 -6.72 1.92
C ILE A 369 22.54 -6.96 0.48
N VAL A 370 23.46 -6.86 -0.47
CA VAL A 370 23.24 -7.04 -1.91
C VAL A 370 24.55 -7.43 -2.60
N ASP A 371 24.50 -8.37 -3.55
CA ASP A 371 25.70 -8.91 -4.21
C ASP A 371 26.45 -7.86 -5.06
N ASP A 372 25.72 -7.01 -5.76
CA ASP A 372 26.22 -5.93 -6.63
C ASP A 372 25.14 -4.85 -6.67
N ILE A 373 25.29 -3.79 -5.89
CA ILE A 373 24.27 -2.76 -5.73
C ILE A 373 24.13 -1.92 -7.01
N ARG A 374 22.91 -1.89 -7.55
CA ARG A 374 22.50 -1.02 -8.65
C ARG A 374 21.86 0.23 -8.07
N PHE A 375 22.73 1.22 -7.86
CA PHE A 375 22.34 2.56 -7.50
C PHE A 375 22.39 3.49 -8.71
N ALA A 376 21.46 4.44 -8.77
CA ALA A 376 21.59 5.61 -9.63
C ALA A 376 20.93 6.84 -9.01
N ASN A 377 21.65 7.96 -9.04
CA ASN A 377 21.07 9.30 -9.10
C ASN A 377 20.86 9.65 -10.58
N VAL A 378 19.63 9.93 -10.99
CA VAL A 378 19.31 10.14 -12.41
C VAL A 378 19.44 11.57 -12.89
N ASP A 379 19.70 12.56 -12.03
CA ASP A 379 19.80 13.97 -12.44
C ASP A 379 18.55 14.49 -13.18
N ALA A 380 17.36 14.19 -12.62
CA ALA A 380 16.07 14.45 -13.26
C ALA A 380 15.81 15.94 -13.51
N ALA A 381 16.41 16.85 -12.73
CA ALA A 381 16.27 18.29 -12.93
C ALA A 381 17.03 18.81 -14.17
N ASN A 382 17.98 18.05 -14.71
CA ASN A 382 18.81 18.42 -15.85
C ASN A 382 18.68 17.40 -16.99
N ASP A 383 17.46 16.95 -17.29
CA ASP A 383 17.14 16.04 -18.41
C ASP A 383 17.96 14.73 -18.42
N PHE A 384 18.40 14.28 -17.24
CA PHE A 384 19.25 13.10 -17.05
C PHE A 384 20.66 13.21 -17.67
N ASP A 385 21.16 14.43 -17.89
CA ASP A 385 22.46 14.68 -18.52
C ASP A 385 23.64 14.06 -17.75
N ASN A 386 23.55 13.97 -16.41
CA ASN A 386 24.65 13.50 -15.56
C ASN A 386 24.24 12.34 -14.63
N VAL A 387 23.61 11.28 -15.16
CA VAL A 387 23.30 10.07 -14.37
C VAL A 387 24.54 9.54 -13.64
N ASN A 388 24.51 9.59 -12.31
CA ASN A 388 25.59 9.15 -11.44
C ASN A 388 25.24 7.81 -10.79
N LYS A 389 26.12 6.83 -10.94
CA LYS A 389 25.96 5.47 -10.39
C LYS A 389 26.86 5.20 -9.17
N SER A 390 27.65 6.18 -8.76
CA SER A 390 28.50 6.07 -7.58
C SER A 390 27.67 6.28 -6.32
N LEU A 391 27.87 5.38 -5.34
CA LEU A 391 27.34 5.53 -4.00
C LEU A 391 28.22 6.39 -3.09
N GLU A 392 29.45 6.71 -3.47
CA GLU A 392 30.41 7.44 -2.62
C GLU A 392 29.84 8.73 -2.02
N PRO A 393 29.04 9.57 -2.72
CA PRO A 393 28.44 10.76 -2.12
C PRO A 393 27.42 10.46 -1.01
N TYR A 394 26.87 9.25 -0.98
CA TYR A 394 25.77 8.83 -0.10
C TYR A 394 26.21 7.85 0.98
N ASP A 395 27.50 7.49 1.02
CA ASP A 395 28.10 6.68 2.08
C ASP A 395 28.37 7.58 3.29
N CYS A 396 27.53 7.46 4.33
CA CYS A 396 27.66 8.30 5.52
C CYS A 396 28.63 7.70 6.54
N ILE A 397 29.46 8.59 7.08
CA ILE A 397 30.39 8.30 8.20
C ILE A 397 29.64 8.17 9.52
#